data_AF-Q0UA33-F1
#
_entry.id   AF-Q0UA33-F1
#
_cell.length_a   1.000
_cell.length_b   1.000
_cell.length_c   1.000
_cell.angle_alpha   90.00
_cell.angle_beta   90.00
_cell.angle_gamma   90.00
#
_symmetry.space_group_name_H-M   'P 1'
#
loop_
_entity.id
_entity.type
_entity.pdbx_description
1 polymer ?
#
loop_
_entity_poly.entity_id
_entity_poly.type
_entity_poly.pdbx_seq_one_letter_code
_entity_poly.pdbx_strand_id
1 'polypeptide(L)'
;MFKKFKDKLKEDGDRALAWTNTNPLWPPQNLTPATHAAIQNGQLALLKAPSYLGDLLPQPEAGHWRCRTHANCRDSSIMTNLPMYSVYWDSPLNTQRPKTIYFELKVTGIGRGGSSLEEADAGIAVGFVAPPYPTFRLPGWERASLGVHGDDGRKYVNDPWGGVDFTTAFAPGEIVGIGITYSVPKNPPSYEQTQQGRLMDIDVFFTRNGKKEGGWDGNEELDVRSEGGNTGLRGECDLFPAIGVFGGVDFDVFFHPSQWLYRPW
;
A
#
# COMPACT_ATOMS: atom_id res chain seq x y z
N MET A 1 -27.15 -1.53 -16.01
CA MET A 1 -25.68 -1.59 -16.13
C MET A 1 -25.04 -1.67 -14.73
N PHE A 2 -25.38 -0.77 -13.81
CA PHE A 2 -24.98 -0.76 -12.40
C PHE A 2 -25.06 -2.09 -11.60
N LYS A 3 -26.13 -2.89 -11.76
CA LYS A 3 -26.26 -4.17 -11.02
C LYS A 3 -25.14 -5.16 -11.36
N LYS A 4 -24.79 -5.29 -12.65
CA LYS A 4 -23.73 -6.21 -13.11
C LYS A 4 -22.34 -5.81 -12.61
N PHE A 5 -22.07 -4.53 -12.40
CA PHE A 5 -20.79 -4.05 -11.87
C PHE A 5 -20.65 -4.35 -10.38
N LYS A 6 -21.69 -4.09 -9.57
CA LYS A 6 -21.71 -4.47 -8.15
C LYS A 6 -21.61 -5.99 -7.95
N ASP A 7 -22.29 -6.76 -8.78
CA ASP A 7 -22.21 -8.22 -8.75
C ASP A 7 -20.77 -8.70 -9.04
N LYS A 8 -20.08 -8.08 -10.01
CA LYS A 8 -18.68 -8.40 -10.34
C LYS A 8 -17.69 -8.00 -9.24
N LEU A 9 -17.86 -6.83 -8.62
CA LEU A 9 -17.02 -6.40 -7.49
C LEU A 9 -17.17 -7.38 -6.31
N LYS A 10 -18.40 -7.85 -6.07
CA LYS A 10 -18.68 -8.87 -5.07
C LYS A 10 -18.04 -10.21 -5.43
N GLU A 11 -18.13 -10.66 -6.68
CA GLU A 11 -17.47 -11.89 -7.16
C GLU A 11 -15.94 -11.83 -6.99
N ASP A 12 -15.32 -10.70 -7.33
CA ASP A 12 -13.88 -10.51 -7.19
C ASP A 12 -13.43 -10.46 -5.71
N GLY A 13 -14.25 -9.87 -4.84
CA GLY A 13 -14.05 -9.90 -3.38
C GLY A 13 -14.20 -11.31 -2.80
N ASP A 14 -15.25 -12.05 -3.15
CA ASP A 14 -15.46 -13.43 -2.69
C ASP A 14 -14.30 -14.34 -3.15
N ARG A 15 -13.83 -14.16 -4.39
CA ARG A 15 -12.65 -14.86 -4.93
C ARG A 15 -11.37 -14.49 -4.19
N ALA A 16 -11.19 -13.21 -3.87
CA ALA A 16 -10.03 -12.75 -3.12
C ALA A 16 -10.01 -13.37 -1.72
N LEU A 17 -11.14 -13.35 -1.00
CA LEU A 17 -11.27 -13.97 0.31
C LEU A 17 -10.98 -15.47 0.30
N ALA A 18 -11.51 -16.21 -0.70
CA ALA A 18 -11.18 -17.63 -0.86
C ALA A 18 -9.68 -17.85 -1.12
N TRP A 19 -9.05 -16.97 -1.89
CA TRP A 19 -7.62 -17.01 -2.15
C TRP A 19 -6.83 -16.69 -0.88
N THR A 20 -7.21 -15.68 -0.10
CA THR A 20 -6.49 -15.32 1.14
C THR A 20 -6.56 -16.42 2.19
N ASN A 21 -7.68 -17.13 2.27
CA ASN A 21 -7.86 -18.26 3.20
C ASN A 21 -7.01 -19.48 2.84
N THR A 22 -6.66 -19.64 1.56
CA THR A 22 -5.84 -20.76 1.07
C THR A 22 -4.36 -20.44 0.95
N ASN A 23 -3.97 -19.17 1.12
CA ASN A 23 -2.60 -18.69 0.99
C ASN A 23 -2.21 -17.92 2.26
N PRO A 24 -1.74 -18.57 3.34
CA PRO A 24 -1.36 -17.86 4.57
C PRO A 24 -0.20 -16.88 4.34
N LEU A 25 -0.13 -15.84 5.16
CA LEU A 25 0.95 -14.83 5.12
C LEU A 25 2.32 -15.49 5.25
N TRP A 26 3.31 -14.98 4.51
CA TRP A 26 4.67 -15.43 4.65
C TRP A 26 5.21 -15.06 6.02
N PRO A 27 6.00 -15.95 6.66
CA PRO A 27 6.72 -15.57 7.86
C PRO A 27 7.75 -14.48 7.52
N PRO A 28 8.14 -13.64 8.51
CA PRO A 28 9.21 -12.67 8.33
C PRO A 28 10.50 -13.31 7.79
N GLN A 29 11.14 -12.62 6.86
CA GLN A 29 12.32 -13.12 6.15
C GLN A 29 13.58 -12.76 6.92
N ASN A 30 14.50 -13.72 7.06
CA ASN A 30 15.83 -13.45 7.60
C ASN A 30 16.74 -12.88 6.50
N LEU A 31 16.69 -11.56 6.30
CA LEU A 31 17.47 -10.89 5.25
C LEU A 31 18.97 -10.91 5.57
N THR A 32 19.80 -11.06 4.55
CA THR A 32 21.25 -10.87 4.70
C THR A 32 21.57 -9.39 4.93
N PRO A 33 22.69 -9.05 5.59
CA PRO A 33 23.11 -7.65 5.75
C PRO A 33 23.23 -6.89 4.42
N ALA A 34 23.68 -7.56 3.35
CA ALA A 34 23.77 -6.96 2.01
C ALA A 34 22.39 -6.65 1.42
N THR A 35 21.42 -7.55 1.60
CA THR A 35 20.02 -7.34 1.19
C THR A 35 19.38 -6.19 1.97
N HIS A 36 19.58 -6.14 3.28
CA HIS A 36 19.06 -5.04 4.11
C HIS A 36 19.69 -3.69 3.72
N ALA A 37 21.00 -3.66 3.43
CA ALA A 37 21.66 -2.45 2.92
C ALA A 37 21.10 -2.01 1.56
N ALA A 38 20.76 -2.93 0.66
CA ALA A 38 20.12 -2.60 -0.61
C ALA A 38 18.74 -1.94 -0.40
N ILE A 39 17.96 -2.46 0.55
CA ILE A 39 16.67 -1.87 0.95
C ILE A 39 16.85 -0.44 1.48
N GLN A 40 17.78 -0.20 2.40
CA GLN A 40 18.01 1.14 2.94
C GLN A 40 18.47 2.15 1.88
N ASN A 41 19.15 1.67 0.83
CA ASN A 41 19.56 2.46 -0.33
C ASN A 41 18.51 2.46 -1.46
N GLY A 42 17.24 2.17 -1.17
CA GLY A 42 16.13 2.26 -2.12
C GLY A 42 16.29 1.39 -3.38
N GLN A 43 17.13 0.35 -3.35
CA GLN A 43 17.39 -0.55 -4.48
C GLN A 43 16.25 -1.57 -4.65
N LEU A 44 15.03 -1.06 -4.79
CA LEU A 44 13.81 -1.84 -4.92
C LEU A 44 13.38 -1.90 -6.39
N ALA A 45 13.13 -3.12 -6.86
CA ALA A 45 12.59 -3.38 -8.18
C ALA A 45 11.09 -3.65 -8.11
N LEU A 46 10.32 -3.16 -9.08
CA LEU A 46 8.91 -3.50 -9.20
C LEU A 46 8.72 -4.84 -9.90
N LEU A 47 7.88 -5.68 -9.31
CA LEU A 47 7.47 -6.95 -9.90
C LEU A 47 6.16 -6.77 -10.68
N LYS A 48 6.19 -7.15 -11.95
CA LYS A 48 5.02 -7.09 -12.82
C LYS A 48 4.04 -8.21 -12.46
N ALA A 49 2.85 -7.84 -11.99
CA ALA A 49 1.78 -8.78 -11.73
C ALA A 49 1.21 -9.37 -13.03
N PRO A 50 0.71 -10.62 -13.03
CA PRO A 50 0.07 -11.22 -14.19
C PRO A 50 -1.14 -10.43 -14.71
N SER A 51 -1.85 -9.72 -13.83
CA SER A 51 -2.99 -8.84 -14.15
C SER A 51 -2.57 -7.49 -14.74
N TYR A 52 -1.30 -7.11 -14.67
CA TYR A 52 -0.82 -5.79 -15.06
C TYR A 52 -0.65 -5.68 -16.58
N LEU A 53 -1.52 -4.90 -17.21
CA LEU A 53 -1.48 -4.64 -18.65
C LEU A 53 -0.85 -3.28 -18.93
N GLY A 54 0.45 -3.29 -19.22
CA GLY A 54 1.24 -2.10 -19.55
C GLY A 54 2.74 -2.29 -19.34
N ASP A 55 3.46 -1.20 -19.09
CA ASP A 55 4.92 -1.17 -19.00
C ASP A 55 5.42 -0.72 -17.63
N LEU A 56 6.47 -1.38 -17.13
CA LEU A 56 7.25 -0.98 -15.96
C LEU A 56 8.68 -0.73 -16.42
N LEU A 57 9.12 0.52 -16.38
CA LEU A 57 10.40 0.95 -16.93
C LEU A 57 11.30 1.49 -15.81
N PRO A 58 12.38 0.78 -15.42
CA PRO A 58 13.32 1.30 -14.45
C PRO A 58 14.01 2.56 -15.01
N GLN A 59 14.28 3.53 -14.16
CA GLN A 59 15.01 4.75 -14.51
C GLN A 59 16.47 4.66 -14.01
N PRO A 60 17.37 5.56 -14.46
CA PRO A 60 18.78 5.55 -14.05
C PRO A 60 18.98 5.67 -12.54
N GLU A 61 18.13 6.44 -11.86
CA GLU A 61 18.15 6.63 -10.41
C GLU A 61 17.60 5.39 -9.68
N ALA A 62 18.31 4.93 -8.65
CA ALA A 62 17.91 3.78 -7.86
C ALA A 62 16.51 3.98 -7.25
N GLY A 63 15.63 2.98 -7.42
CA GLY A 63 14.27 3.03 -6.89
C GLY A 63 13.32 3.98 -7.63
N HIS A 64 13.72 4.54 -8.78
CA HIS A 64 12.84 5.30 -9.67
C HIS A 64 12.30 4.41 -10.78
N TRP A 65 10.98 4.36 -10.92
CA TRP A 65 10.32 3.65 -12.01
C TRP A 65 9.30 4.56 -12.70
N ARG A 66 9.21 4.42 -14.03
CA ARG A 66 8.11 4.96 -14.82
C ARG A 66 7.17 3.83 -15.21
N CYS A 67 5.89 4.03 -14.96
CA CYS A 67 4.87 3.01 -15.11
C CYS A 67 3.73 3.54 -15.98
N ARG A 68 3.13 2.65 -16.77
CA ARG A 68 1.93 2.95 -17.56
C ARG A 68 1.05 1.72 -17.71
N THR A 69 -0.25 1.92 -17.76
CA THR A 69 -1.23 0.87 -18.07
C THR A 69 -2.06 1.20 -19.30
N HIS A 70 -2.66 0.16 -19.88
CA HIS A 70 -3.61 0.28 -20.98
C HIS A 70 -5.03 0.54 -20.44
N ALA A 71 -5.90 1.13 -21.26
CA ALA A 71 -7.30 1.43 -20.91
C ALA A 71 -8.09 0.23 -20.37
N ASN A 72 -7.77 -0.98 -20.84
CA ASN A 72 -8.42 -2.22 -20.45
C ASN A 72 -7.70 -2.98 -19.33
N CYS A 73 -6.71 -2.35 -18.67
CA CYS A 73 -6.10 -2.92 -17.47
C CYS A 73 -7.16 -3.04 -16.38
N ARG A 74 -7.41 -4.27 -15.93
CA ARG A 74 -8.24 -4.51 -14.75
C ARG A 74 -7.41 -4.20 -13.50
N ASP A 75 -8.07 -4.28 -12.35
CA ASP A 75 -7.45 -4.20 -11.04
C ASP A 75 -6.19 -5.07 -10.99
N SER A 76 -5.09 -4.40 -10.71
CA SER A 76 -3.78 -5.01 -10.60
C SER A 76 -3.01 -4.33 -9.49
N SER A 77 -2.24 -5.10 -8.72
CA SER A 77 -1.32 -4.57 -7.72
C SER A 77 0.08 -5.05 -8.04
N ILE A 78 0.98 -4.10 -8.29
CA ILE A 78 2.41 -4.33 -8.43
C ILE A 78 3.08 -4.03 -7.08
N MET A 79 4.10 -4.81 -6.76
CA MET A 79 4.80 -4.70 -5.49
C MET A 79 6.30 -4.78 -5.70
N THR A 80 7.07 -4.27 -4.74
CA THR A 80 8.52 -4.38 -4.78
C THR A 80 8.99 -5.82 -4.59
N ASN A 81 10.21 -6.12 -5.02
CA ASN A 81 10.86 -7.42 -4.82
C ASN A 81 11.39 -7.63 -3.39
N LEU A 82 11.61 -6.54 -2.66
CA LEU A 82 12.12 -6.54 -1.29
C LEU A 82 11.24 -5.63 -0.40
N PRO A 83 11.13 -5.92 0.90
CA PRO A 83 10.31 -5.12 1.81
C PRO A 83 10.96 -3.76 2.10
N MET A 84 10.17 -2.77 2.52
CA MET A 84 10.71 -1.56 3.16
C MET A 84 10.77 -1.69 4.69
N TYR A 85 9.94 -2.55 5.27
CA TYR A 85 9.97 -2.91 6.69
C TYR A 85 10.28 -4.39 6.83
N SER A 86 11.39 -4.72 7.48
CA SER A 86 11.69 -6.08 7.90
C SER A 86 11.50 -6.24 9.41
N VAL A 87 10.73 -7.23 9.85
CA VAL A 87 10.46 -7.45 11.28
C VAL A 87 11.76 -7.67 12.05
N TYR A 88 12.66 -8.51 11.54
CA TYR A 88 13.88 -8.85 12.25
C TYR A 88 14.92 -7.73 12.29
N TRP A 89 14.94 -6.87 11.25
CA TRP A 89 15.94 -5.81 11.15
C TRP A 89 15.46 -4.45 11.66
N ASP A 90 14.18 -4.13 11.45
CA ASP A 90 13.68 -2.77 11.61
C ASP A 90 12.70 -2.60 12.79
N SER A 91 12.17 -3.69 13.36
CA SER A 91 11.16 -3.60 14.43
C SER A 91 11.68 -2.81 15.64
N PRO A 92 10.99 -1.74 16.07
CA PRO A 92 11.31 -1.01 17.30
C PRO A 92 11.35 -1.87 18.56
N LEU A 93 10.64 -3.01 18.59
CA LEU A 93 10.72 -3.95 19.71
C LEU A 93 12.12 -4.56 19.85
N ASN A 94 12.83 -4.72 18.73
CA ASN A 94 14.18 -5.25 18.69
C ASN A 94 15.23 -4.14 18.73
N THR A 95 15.01 -3.06 17.98
CA THR A 95 16.01 -1.99 17.78
C THR A 95 15.94 -0.89 18.82
N GLN A 96 14.83 -0.77 19.56
CA GLN A 96 14.53 0.33 20.48
C GLN A 96 14.58 1.71 19.80
N ARG A 97 14.41 1.75 18.47
CA ARG A 97 14.41 2.98 17.66
C ARG A 97 13.17 3.00 16.78
N PRO A 98 12.53 4.16 16.57
CA PRO A 98 11.46 4.28 15.59
C PRO A 98 11.92 3.90 14.20
N LYS A 99 11.02 3.30 13.42
CA LYS A 99 11.23 3.01 12.01
C LYS A 99 10.12 3.66 11.20
N THR A 100 10.51 4.45 10.21
CA THR A 100 9.58 4.96 9.19
C THR A 100 9.85 4.29 7.85
N ILE A 101 8.79 3.79 7.22
CA ILE A 101 8.76 3.39 5.81
C ILE A 101 7.87 4.35 5.05
N TYR A 102 8.27 4.73 3.85
CA TYR A 102 7.58 5.76 3.07
C TYR A 102 7.99 5.66 1.59
N PHE A 103 7.10 5.99 0.67
CA PHE A 103 7.44 6.19 -0.73
C PHE A 103 6.50 7.23 -1.38
N GLU A 104 6.95 7.82 -2.48
CA GLU A 104 6.18 8.79 -3.25
C GLU A 104 5.85 8.27 -4.66
N LEU A 105 4.73 8.75 -5.20
CA LEU A 105 4.27 8.50 -6.55
C LEU A 105 3.84 9.83 -7.16
N LYS A 106 4.33 10.12 -8.37
CA LYS A 106 3.89 11.25 -9.18
C LYS A 106 2.92 10.77 -10.25
N VAL A 107 1.70 11.30 -10.22
CA VAL A 107 0.70 11.04 -11.25
C VAL A 107 1.06 11.85 -12.49
N THR A 108 1.16 11.20 -13.65
CA THR A 108 1.44 11.89 -14.93
C THR A 108 0.28 11.81 -15.92
N GLY A 109 -0.63 10.83 -15.76
CA GLY A 109 -1.85 10.73 -16.55
C GLY A 109 -2.88 9.79 -15.94
N ILE A 110 -4.17 10.10 -16.12
CA ILE A 110 -5.32 9.28 -15.72
C ILE A 110 -6.35 9.31 -16.86
N GLY A 111 -7.00 8.18 -17.13
CA GLY A 111 -8.18 8.12 -18.00
C GLY A 111 -7.89 8.00 -19.50
N ARG A 112 -6.78 7.36 -19.90
CA ARG A 112 -6.54 7.09 -21.32
C ARG A 112 -7.62 6.17 -21.89
N GLY A 113 -8.50 6.71 -22.74
CA GLY A 113 -9.43 5.92 -23.57
C GLY A 113 -10.77 5.56 -22.93
N GLY A 114 -11.16 6.17 -21.82
CA GLY A 114 -12.49 6.00 -21.19
C GLY A 114 -13.11 7.34 -20.83
N SER A 115 -14.40 7.49 -21.10
CA SER A 115 -15.21 8.64 -20.69
C SER A 115 -16.58 8.12 -20.23
N SER A 116 -16.63 7.53 -19.04
CA SER A 116 -17.90 7.34 -18.35
C SER A 116 -18.20 8.57 -17.49
N LEU A 117 -19.48 8.94 -17.42
CA LEU A 117 -19.98 10.10 -16.69
C LEU A 117 -20.38 9.77 -15.24
N GLU A 118 -20.21 8.52 -14.80
CA GLU A 118 -20.80 8.02 -13.55
C GLU A 118 -19.83 7.23 -12.64
N GLU A 119 -18.69 6.72 -13.13
CA GLU A 119 -17.67 6.01 -12.32
C GLU A 119 -16.25 6.37 -12.79
N ALA A 120 -15.25 6.27 -11.90
CA ALA A 120 -13.86 6.42 -12.32
C ALA A 120 -13.47 5.22 -13.23
N ASP A 121 -13.07 5.50 -14.46
CA ASP A 121 -12.64 4.47 -15.42
C ASP A 121 -11.16 4.09 -15.24
N ALA A 122 -10.43 4.80 -14.40
CA ALA A 122 -9.02 4.61 -14.13
C ALA A 122 -8.63 5.16 -12.76
N GLY A 123 -7.66 4.53 -12.10
CA GLY A 123 -7.23 4.94 -10.77
C GLY A 123 -5.87 4.36 -10.40
N ILE A 124 -5.24 5.01 -9.42
CA ILE A 124 -3.97 4.60 -8.82
C ILE A 124 -4.20 4.53 -7.31
N ALA A 125 -3.77 3.46 -6.67
CA ALA A 125 -3.73 3.33 -5.22
C ALA A 125 -2.28 3.20 -4.74
N VAL A 126 -1.94 3.83 -3.61
CA VAL A 126 -0.64 3.69 -2.95
C VAL A 126 -0.82 3.00 -1.60
N GLY A 127 0.02 2.03 -1.28
CA GLY A 127 -0.15 1.25 -0.06
C GLY A 127 1.03 0.37 0.32
N PHE A 128 0.82 -0.39 1.39
CA PHE A 128 1.72 -1.44 1.85
C PHE A 128 0.96 -2.76 1.97
N VAL A 129 1.63 -3.86 1.65
CA VAL A 129 1.08 -5.23 1.74
C VAL A 129 2.07 -6.16 2.44
N ALA A 130 1.54 -7.11 3.21
CA ALA A 130 2.28 -8.30 3.60
C ALA A 130 1.97 -9.44 2.60
N PRO A 131 2.98 -10.07 2.00
CA PRO A 131 2.78 -11.17 1.07
C PRO A 131 2.40 -12.50 1.77
N PRO A 132 1.76 -13.43 1.05
CA PRO A 132 1.34 -13.32 -0.34
C PRO A 132 -0.01 -12.56 -0.45
N TYR A 133 -0.13 -11.72 -1.48
CA TYR A 133 -1.29 -10.84 -1.71
C TYR A 133 -1.94 -11.16 -3.07
N PRO A 134 -3.29 -11.17 -3.19
CA PRO A 134 -3.95 -11.39 -4.47
C PRO A 134 -3.74 -10.18 -5.39
N THR A 135 -2.78 -10.28 -6.32
CA THR A 135 -2.36 -9.17 -7.21
C THR A 135 -3.43 -8.68 -8.20
N PHE A 136 -4.64 -9.24 -8.17
CA PHE A 136 -5.82 -8.75 -8.90
C PHE A 136 -6.74 -7.88 -8.01
N ARG A 137 -6.27 -7.46 -6.83
CA ARG A 137 -6.94 -6.56 -5.90
C ARG A 137 -6.02 -5.38 -5.60
N LEU A 138 -6.57 -4.20 -5.33
CA LEU A 138 -5.79 -3.02 -4.94
C LEU A 138 -5.33 -3.13 -3.48
N PRO A 139 -4.21 -2.50 -3.08
CA PRO A 139 -3.77 -2.48 -1.68
C PRO A 139 -4.84 -1.90 -0.74
N GLY A 140 -5.00 -2.51 0.43
CA GLY A 140 -5.97 -2.11 1.45
C GLY A 140 -7.29 -2.86 1.39
N TRP A 141 -7.62 -3.55 0.29
CA TRP A 141 -8.88 -4.30 0.19
C TRP A 141 -8.88 -5.64 0.93
N GLU A 142 -7.72 -6.30 1.03
CA GLU A 142 -7.62 -7.64 1.63
C GLU A 142 -6.67 -7.64 2.85
N ARG A 143 -6.68 -8.74 3.61
CA ARG A 143 -5.90 -8.88 4.87
C ARG A 143 -4.45 -8.42 4.74
N ALA A 144 -3.92 -7.90 5.84
CA ALA A 144 -2.53 -7.45 5.98
C ALA A 144 -2.10 -6.46 4.88
N SER A 145 -3.02 -5.57 4.50
CA SER A 145 -2.72 -4.47 3.60
C SER A 145 -3.44 -3.20 3.99
N LEU A 146 -2.82 -2.07 3.65
CA LEU A 146 -3.43 -0.75 3.73
C LEU A 146 -3.15 0.04 2.46
N GLY A 147 -4.02 0.99 2.13
CA GLY A 147 -3.80 1.85 0.98
C GLY A 147 -4.73 3.07 0.95
N VAL A 148 -4.37 4.03 0.10
CA VAL A 148 -5.18 5.20 -0.25
C VAL A 148 -5.45 5.14 -1.75
N HIS A 149 -6.72 5.22 -2.14
CA HIS A 149 -7.16 5.06 -3.52
C HIS A 149 -7.41 6.43 -4.14
N GLY A 150 -6.87 6.65 -5.34
CA GLY A 150 -6.84 7.95 -5.98
C GLY A 150 -8.10 8.31 -6.76
N ASP A 151 -8.99 7.36 -7.02
CA ASP A 151 -10.26 7.61 -7.70
C ASP A 151 -11.29 8.28 -6.78
N ASP A 152 -11.29 7.96 -5.48
CA ASP A 152 -12.21 8.51 -4.50
C ASP A 152 -11.55 9.22 -3.30
N GLY A 153 -10.23 9.07 -3.13
CA GLY A 153 -9.49 9.65 -2.01
C GLY A 153 -9.69 8.91 -0.67
N ARG A 154 -10.24 7.69 -0.68
CA ARG A 154 -10.50 6.91 0.53
C ARG A 154 -9.29 6.12 0.99
N LYS A 155 -9.25 5.85 2.29
CA LYS A 155 -8.29 4.92 2.90
C LYS A 155 -8.94 3.56 3.15
N TYR A 156 -8.14 2.52 3.04
CA TYR A 156 -8.55 1.13 3.17
C TYR A 156 -7.54 0.38 4.04
N VAL A 157 -8.04 -0.42 4.97
CA VAL A 157 -7.23 -1.31 5.81
C VAL A 157 -8.01 -2.63 5.92
N ASN A 158 -7.62 -3.62 5.13
CA ASN A 158 -8.38 -4.87 4.97
C ASN A 158 -9.89 -4.62 4.73
N ASP A 159 -10.24 -3.68 3.87
CA ASP A 159 -11.63 -3.24 3.65
C ASP A 159 -12.08 -3.49 2.21
N PRO A 160 -12.78 -4.60 1.93
CA PRO A 160 -13.32 -4.89 0.60
C PRO A 160 -14.67 -4.21 0.33
N TRP A 161 -15.19 -3.38 1.24
CA TRP A 161 -16.58 -2.92 1.27
C TRP A 161 -16.77 -1.47 0.83
N GLY A 162 -15.73 -0.64 0.89
CA GLY A 162 -15.80 0.72 0.35
C GLY A 162 -14.89 1.76 0.99
N GLY A 163 -14.11 1.38 2.00
CA GLY A 163 -13.12 2.27 2.62
C GLY A 163 -13.77 3.37 3.47
N VAL A 164 -12.90 4.26 3.97
CA VAL A 164 -13.28 5.41 4.80
C VAL A 164 -12.80 6.70 4.13
N ASP A 165 -13.67 7.71 4.10
CA ASP A 165 -13.33 9.05 3.60
C ASP A 165 -12.08 9.61 4.30
N PHE A 166 -11.13 10.15 3.53
CA PHE A 166 -9.82 10.51 4.07
C PHE A 166 -9.16 11.72 3.39
N THR A 167 -9.01 11.70 2.07
CA THR A 167 -8.44 12.79 1.26
C THR A 167 -9.31 13.01 0.02
N THR A 168 -8.77 13.69 -0.98
CA THR A 168 -9.38 13.93 -2.28
C THR A 168 -8.75 13.03 -3.34
N ALA A 169 -9.44 12.89 -4.48
CA ALA A 169 -8.92 12.16 -5.63
C ALA A 169 -7.52 12.65 -6.06
N PHE A 170 -6.74 11.77 -6.69
CA PHE A 170 -5.42 12.10 -7.22
C PHE A 170 -5.57 12.73 -8.61
N ALA A 171 -4.76 13.75 -8.88
CA ALA A 171 -4.79 14.48 -10.14
C ALA A 171 -3.42 14.43 -10.86
N PRO A 172 -3.39 14.45 -12.20
CA PRO A 172 -2.15 14.58 -12.95
C PRO A 172 -1.32 15.79 -12.51
N GLY A 173 -0.02 15.58 -12.33
CA GLY A 173 0.93 16.57 -11.84
C GLY A 173 1.18 16.50 -10.33
N GLU A 174 0.29 15.88 -9.56
CA GLU A 174 0.47 15.72 -8.12
C GLU A 174 1.50 14.66 -7.77
N ILE A 175 2.20 14.89 -6.65
CA ILE A 175 3.05 13.90 -5.99
C ILE A 175 2.36 13.51 -4.69
N VAL A 176 1.93 12.26 -4.59
CA VAL A 176 1.34 11.70 -3.39
C VAL A 176 2.30 10.72 -2.74
N GLY A 177 2.21 10.52 -1.44
CA GLY A 177 3.04 9.54 -0.75
C GLY A 177 2.35 8.99 0.48
N ILE A 178 2.72 7.76 0.84
CA ILE A 178 2.17 7.05 1.99
C ILE A 178 3.31 6.47 2.82
N GLY A 179 3.18 6.54 4.14
CA GLY A 179 4.18 5.98 5.05
C GLY A 179 3.59 5.46 6.34
N ILE A 180 4.38 4.64 7.01
CA ILE A 180 4.07 4.06 8.32
C ILE A 180 5.28 4.31 9.23
N THR A 181 5.03 4.83 10.42
CA THR A 181 6.03 4.94 11.48
C THR A 181 5.68 3.99 12.62
N TYR A 182 6.59 3.05 12.89
CA TYR A 182 6.54 2.18 14.06
C TYR A 182 7.40 2.77 15.16
N SER A 183 6.90 2.78 16.40
CA SER A 183 7.67 3.16 17.58
C SER A 183 7.31 2.33 18.80
N VAL A 184 8.24 2.22 19.75
CA VAL A 184 7.95 1.68 21.08
C VAL A 184 6.82 2.51 21.71
N PRO A 185 5.83 1.88 22.38
CA PRO A 185 4.73 2.62 23.00
C PRO A 185 5.22 3.71 23.94
N LYS A 186 4.74 4.95 23.78
CA LYS A 186 5.11 6.07 24.66
C LYS A 186 4.71 5.83 26.12
N ASN A 187 3.61 5.11 26.31
CA ASN A 187 3.15 4.62 27.60
C ASN A 187 3.10 3.09 27.54
N PRO A 188 3.45 2.37 28.62
CA PRO A 188 3.27 0.92 28.67
C PRO A 188 1.81 0.58 28.35
N PRO A 189 1.53 -0.36 27.42
CA PRO A 189 0.17 -0.75 27.13
C PRO A 189 -0.49 -1.33 28.39
N SER A 190 -1.78 -1.05 28.57
CA SER A 190 -2.57 -1.73 29.60
C SER A 190 -2.61 -3.24 29.32
N TYR A 191 -2.99 -4.04 30.32
CA TYR A 191 -3.19 -5.48 30.15
C TYR A 191 -4.19 -5.78 29.03
N GLU A 192 -5.28 -5.02 28.95
CA GLU A 192 -6.30 -5.14 27.89
C GLU A 192 -5.74 -4.80 26.50
N GLN A 193 -4.95 -3.73 26.38
CA GLN A 193 -4.29 -3.36 25.11
C GLN A 193 -3.29 -4.41 24.64
N THR A 194 -2.60 -5.05 25.59
CA THR A 194 -1.68 -6.15 25.30
C THR A 194 -2.46 -7.38 24.81
N GLN A 195 -3.61 -7.69 25.41
CA GLN A 195 -4.49 -8.77 24.93
C GLN A 195 -5.09 -8.49 23.55
N GLN A 196 -5.28 -7.22 23.19
CA GLN A 196 -5.72 -6.80 21.85
C GLN A 196 -4.58 -6.79 20.81
N GLY A 197 -3.35 -7.16 21.21
CA GLY A 197 -2.20 -7.25 20.31
C GLY A 197 -1.55 -5.90 19.98
N ARG A 198 -1.83 -4.83 20.73
CA ARG A 198 -1.14 -3.54 20.57
C ARG A 198 0.25 -3.61 21.20
N LEU A 199 1.25 -3.92 20.37
CA LEU A 199 2.65 -4.04 20.80
C LEU A 199 3.46 -2.77 20.56
N MET A 200 3.02 -1.91 19.63
CA MET A 200 3.73 -0.70 19.21
C MET A 200 2.76 0.43 18.91
N ASP A 201 3.26 1.67 18.99
CA ASP A 201 2.57 2.82 18.40
C ASP A 201 2.82 2.82 16.88
N ILE A 202 1.77 2.99 16.09
CA ILE A 202 1.79 2.92 14.62
C ILE A 202 1.12 4.17 14.07
N ASP A 203 1.88 5.09 13.48
CA ASP A 203 1.34 6.27 12.77
C ASP A 203 1.39 6.01 11.26
N VAL A 204 0.23 5.85 10.64
CA VAL A 204 0.13 5.84 9.18
C VAL A 204 -0.14 7.25 8.71
N PHE A 205 0.56 7.71 7.69
CA PHE A 205 0.42 9.07 7.18
C PHE A 205 0.41 9.13 5.66
N PHE A 206 -0.29 10.14 5.16
CA PHE A 206 -0.40 10.45 3.75
C PHE A 206 0.09 11.86 3.49
N THR A 207 0.70 12.03 2.33
CA THR A 207 1.32 13.28 1.90
C THR A 207 0.87 13.64 0.51
N ARG A 208 0.77 14.93 0.25
CA ARG A 208 0.47 15.49 -1.07
C ARG A 208 1.35 16.71 -1.30
N ASN A 209 2.03 16.73 -2.43
CA ASN A 209 2.92 17.78 -2.90
C ASN A 209 3.90 18.25 -1.80
N GLY A 210 4.54 17.28 -1.13
CA GLY A 210 5.59 17.55 -0.13
C GLY A 210 5.09 17.92 1.26
N LYS A 211 3.79 17.78 1.54
CA LYS A 211 3.19 18.09 2.85
C LYS A 211 2.39 16.92 3.37
N LYS A 212 2.47 16.64 4.68
CA LYS A 212 1.55 15.71 5.36
C LYS A 212 0.15 16.31 5.31
N GLU A 213 -0.78 15.58 4.70
CA GLU A 213 -2.18 16.00 4.53
C GLU A 213 -3.08 15.34 5.60
N GLY A 214 -2.78 14.08 5.95
CA GLY A 214 -3.55 13.33 6.94
C GLY A 214 -2.79 12.11 7.48
N GLY A 215 -3.43 11.41 8.41
CA GLY A 215 -2.93 10.16 8.96
C GLY A 215 -3.97 9.46 9.84
N TRP A 216 -3.64 8.28 10.33
CA TRP A 216 -4.45 7.50 11.27
C TRP A 216 -3.58 6.59 12.14
N ASP A 217 -4.12 6.16 13.29
CA ASP A 217 -3.48 5.15 14.13
C ASP A 217 -3.60 3.79 13.44
N GLY A 218 -2.47 3.18 13.09
CA GLY A 218 -2.43 1.87 12.45
C GLY A 218 -2.93 0.73 13.35
N ASN A 219 -3.12 0.97 14.65
CA ASN A 219 -3.74 0.03 15.57
C ASN A 219 -5.28 0.06 15.54
N GLU A 220 -5.90 1.08 14.95
CA GLU A 220 -7.36 1.17 14.86
C GLU A 220 -7.91 0.24 13.77
N GLU A 221 -8.95 -0.52 14.11
CA GLU A 221 -9.78 -1.21 13.13
C GLU A 221 -10.73 -0.19 12.48
N LEU A 222 -10.64 -0.04 11.16
CA LEU A 222 -11.40 0.98 10.42
C LEU A 222 -12.80 0.50 9.99
N ASP A 223 -13.01 -0.83 9.86
CA ASP A 223 -14.30 -1.44 9.56
C ASP A 223 -14.48 -2.75 10.32
N VAL A 224 -15.47 -2.80 11.20
CA VAL A 224 -15.79 -3.99 12.02
C VAL A 224 -16.28 -5.19 11.21
N ARG A 225 -16.64 -4.99 9.93
CA ARG A 225 -17.03 -6.06 9.01
C ARG A 225 -15.82 -6.80 8.44
N SER A 226 -14.63 -6.24 8.60
CA SER A 226 -13.39 -6.77 8.07
C SER A 226 -12.75 -7.75 9.04
N GLU A 227 -13.04 -9.04 8.84
CA GLU A 227 -12.43 -10.10 9.64
C GLU A 227 -10.90 -10.02 9.61
N GLY A 228 -10.28 -10.04 10.80
CA GLY A 228 -8.83 -9.94 10.98
C GLY A 228 -8.29 -8.51 11.06
N GLY A 229 -9.09 -7.48 10.78
CA GLY A 229 -8.73 -6.08 10.99
C GLY A 229 -7.37 -5.72 10.39
N ASN A 230 -6.49 -5.14 11.22
CA ASN A 230 -5.12 -4.74 10.86
C ASN A 230 -4.05 -5.81 11.09
N THR A 231 -4.43 -7.08 11.25
CA THR A 231 -3.46 -8.19 11.44
C THR A 231 -2.45 -8.24 10.29
N GLY A 232 -1.17 -8.36 10.62
CA GLY A 232 -0.05 -8.36 9.67
C GLY A 232 0.52 -6.98 9.36
N LEU A 233 -0.15 -5.90 9.78
CA LEU A 233 0.34 -4.52 9.66
C LEU A 233 0.93 -3.99 10.97
N ARG A 234 0.78 -4.71 12.09
CA ARG A 234 1.20 -4.27 13.42
C ARG A 234 2.64 -4.67 13.77
N GLY A 235 3.44 -4.94 12.74
CA GLY A 235 4.83 -5.35 12.86
C GLY A 235 5.03 -6.86 12.90
N GLU A 236 4.00 -7.67 12.65
CA GLU A 236 4.11 -9.14 12.58
C GLU A 236 4.68 -9.65 11.25
N CYS A 237 4.59 -8.86 10.18
CA CYS A 237 5.02 -9.22 8.83
C CYS A 237 5.98 -8.20 8.23
N ASP A 238 6.80 -8.66 7.28
CA ASP A 238 7.56 -7.76 6.42
C ASP A 238 6.59 -7.03 5.47
N LEU A 239 6.77 -5.72 5.30
CA LEU A 239 5.87 -4.90 4.48
C LEU A 239 6.54 -4.39 3.22
N PHE A 240 5.83 -4.56 2.11
CA PHE A 240 6.27 -4.22 0.77
C PHE A 240 5.43 -3.05 0.25
N PRO A 241 6.06 -2.00 -0.30
CA PRO A 241 5.34 -1.03 -1.11
C PRO A 241 4.55 -1.72 -2.20
N ALA A 242 3.30 -1.30 -2.34
CA ALA A 242 2.40 -1.78 -3.37
C ALA A 242 1.69 -0.61 -4.04
N ILE A 243 1.52 -0.72 -5.35
CA ILE A 243 0.80 0.23 -6.17
C ILE A 243 -0.33 -0.50 -6.87
N GLY A 244 -1.56 -0.13 -6.52
CA GLY A 244 -2.75 -0.59 -7.19
C GLY A 244 -3.05 0.25 -8.42
N VAL A 245 -3.54 -0.36 -9.49
CA VAL A 245 -3.94 0.32 -10.72
C VAL A 245 -5.16 -0.35 -11.34
N PHE A 246 -5.97 0.44 -12.04
CA PHE A 246 -6.97 -0.01 -13.01
C PHE A 246 -7.15 1.06 -14.09
N GLY A 247 -7.66 0.68 -15.25
CA GLY A 247 -7.77 1.57 -16.40
C GLY A 247 -6.43 2.06 -16.93
N GLY A 248 -6.45 3.07 -17.79
CA GLY A 248 -5.25 3.65 -18.39
C GLY A 248 -4.68 4.81 -17.58
N VAL A 249 -3.57 4.56 -16.88
CA VAL A 249 -2.85 5.53 -16.04
C VAL A 249 -1.37 5.59 -16.39
N ASP A 250 -0.72 6.70 -16.02
CA ASP A 250 0.74 6.90 -16.12
C ASP A 250 1.25 7.55 -14.84
N PHE A 251 2.38 7.08 -14.34
CA PHE A 251 2.99 7.59 -13.12
C PHE A 251 4.47 7.28 -13.03
N ASP A 252 5.17 8.06 -12.23
CA ASP A 252 6.52 7.74 -11.74
C ASP A 252 6.41 7.36 -10.26
N VAL A 253 7.22 6.42 -9.78
CA VAL A 253 7.31 6.06 -8.35
C VAL A 253 8.75 6.16 -7.86
N PHE A 254 8.91 6.60 -6.61
CA PHE A 254 10.18 6.96 -6.00
C PHE A 254 10.34 6.23 -4.67
N PHE A 255 11.23 5.23 -4.63
CA PHE A 255 11.54 4.47 -3.41
C PHE A 255 12.76 5.01 -2.65
N HIS A 256 13.57 5.85 -3.28
CA HIS A 256 14.79 6.38 -2.65
C HIS A 256 14.55 7.74 -1.97
N PRO A 257 14.94 7.90 -0.69
CA PRO A 257 14.86 9.17 0.07
C PRO A 257 15.29 10.44 -0.65
N SER A 258 16.33 10.38 -1.49
CA SER A 258 16.86 11.55 -2.19
C SER A 258 15.91 12.12 -3.25
N GLN A 259 14.90 11.35 -3.64
CA GLN A 259 13.94 11.71 -4.69
C GLN A 259 12.65 12.28 -4.12
N TRP A 260 12.42 12.15 -2.81
CA TRP A 260 11.17 12.56 -2.18
C TRP A 260 11.10 14.06 -1.98
N LEU A 261 9.90 14.59 -2.16
CA LEU A 261 9.58 15.97 -1.86
C LEU A 261 9.32 16.15 -0.35
N TYR A 262 8.65 15.20 0.30
CA TYR A 262 8.47 15.16 1.74
C TYR A 262 9.62 14.43 2.45
N ARG A 263 10.06 14.96 3.59
CA ARG A 263 11.09 14.34 4.44
C ARG A 263 10.45 13.88 5.75
N PRO A 264 10.25 12.57 5.95
CA PRO A 264 9.53 12.07 7.12
C PRO A 264 10.37 11.96 8.41
N TRP A 265 11.62 12.43 8.43
CA TRP A 265 12.55 12.37 9.57
C TRP A 265 13.10 13.75 9.97
#